data_AF-A0A9E1WH00-F1
#
_entry.id   AF-A0A9E1WH00-F1
#
_cell.length_a   1.000
_cell.length_b   1.000
_cell.length_c   1.000
_cell.angle_alpha   90.00
_cell.angle_beta   90.00
_cell.angle_gamma   90.00
#
_symmetry.space_group_name_H-M   'P 1'
#
loop_
_entity.id
_entity.type
_entity.pdbx_description
1 polymer ?
#
loop_
_entity_poly.entity_id
_entity_poly.type
_entity_poly.pdbx_seq_one_letter_code
_entity_poly.pdbx_strand_id
1 'polypeptide(L)'
;MRHLFLFAFFWVTLSSYAQNPSIVELKNDGRYNLSVEGASYFANLSLECTGKSEPHFIERVYKKRYSWKYVDTISGEDYWPSLRSLDKEPSPEVLWPSFYGCFDWHSSVHNHWCLVKLLKSYPNLPEADAIRERLKNSFKSENITAELDFVQNNEFG
;
A
#
# COMPACT_ATOMS: atom_id res chain seq x y z
N MET A 1 1.84 62.49 34.36
CA MET A 1 0.44 62.32 33.92
C MET A 1 0.37 62.85 32.49
N ARG A 2 -0.07 62.16 31.45
CA ARG A 2 -0.73 60.86 31.31
C ARG A 2 -0.60 60.49 29.82
N HIS A 3 -0.01 59.33 29.59
CA HIS A 3 -0.09 58.42 28.44
C HIS A 3 -0.99 58.84 27.28
N LEU A 4 -0.48 58.78 26.04
CA LEU A 4 -1.10 58.11 24.89
C LEU A 4 -0.20 58.29 23.65
N PHE A 5 1.05 57.80 23.72
CA PHE A 5 1.83 57.60 22.50
C PHE A 5 1.42 56.26 21.89
N LEU A 6 0.92 56.36 20.67
CA LEU A 6 0.52 55.31 19.74
C LEU A 6 1.58 54.21 19.61
N PHE A 7 1.49 53.19 20.47
CA PHE A 7 2.00 51.86 20.17
C PHE A 7 0.81 51.00 19.76
N ALA A 8 0.22 51.33 18.60
CA ALA A 8 -0.39 50.30 17.79
C ALA A 8 0.79 49.48 17.25
N PHE A 9 1.27 48.56 18.09
CA PHE A 9 2.11 47.45 17.69
C PHE A 9 1.30 46.76 16.60
N PHE A 10 1.61 47.10 15.36
CA PHE A 10 1.07 46.48 14.16
C PHE A 10 1.74 45.10 14.14
N TRP A 11 1.30 44.24 15.06
CA TRP A 11 1.52 42.82 15.01
C TRP A 11 0.63 42.36 13.87
N VAL A 12 1.11 42.61 12.65
CA VAL A 12 0.70 41.85 11.50
C VAL A 12 1.23 40.46 11.80
N THR A 13 0.42 39.71 12.53
CA THR A 13 0.42 38.27 12.43
C THR A 13 0.16 38.00 10.96
N LEU A 14 1.23 37.85 10.20
CA LEU A 14 1.23 37.04 8.99
C LEU A 14 0.82 35.66 9.47
N SER A 15 -0.48 35.47 9.61
CA SER A 15 -1.10 34.16 9.52
C SER A 15 -0.85 33.74 8.08
N SER A 16 0.33 33.20 7.83
CA SER A 16 0.52 32.25 6.74
C SER A 16 -0.50 31.16 7.01
N TYR A 17 -1.70 31.31 6.45
CA TYR A 17 -2.60 30.19 6.29
C TYR A 17 -1.80 29.19 5.45
N ALA A 18 -1.21 28.20 6.11
CA ALA A 18 -0.65 27.05 5.45
C ALA A 18 -1.82 26.43 4.70
N GLN A 19 -1.93 26.72 3.40
CA GLN A 19 -2.76 25.90 2.54
C GLN A 19 -2.20 24.49 2.69
N ASN A 20 -3.04 23.54 3.11
CA ASN A 20 -2.64 22.14 3.10
C ASN A 20 -2.08 21.85 1.70
N PRO A 21 -0.89 21.23 1.60
CA PRO A 21 -0.33 20.92 0.29
C PRO A 21 -1.34 20.12 -0.50
N SER A 22 -1.68 20.61 -1.70
CA SER A 22 -2.62 19.91 -2.58
C SER A 22 -1.99 18.61 -3.03
N ILE A 23 -2.72 17.50 -2.95
CA ILE A 23 -2.25 16.19 -3.44
C ILE A 23 -2.22 16.12 -4.98
N VAL A 24 -2.82 17.10 -5.66
CA VAL A 24 -2.89 17.17 -7.12
C VAL A 24 -2.63 18.58 -7.63
N GLU A 25 -2.14 18.67 -8.86
CA GLU A 25 -1.96 19.88 -9.63
C GLU A 25 -2.90 19.87 -10.83
N LEU A 26 -3.69 20.93 -11.00
CA LEU A 26 -4.57 21.08 -12.17
C LEU A 26 -3.74 21.54 -13.37
N LYS A 27 -3.86 20.83 -14.49
CA LYS A 27 -3.28 21.19 -15.77
C LYS A 27 -4.19 22.17 -16.50
N ASN A 28 -3.60 22.95 -17.43
CA ASN A 28 -4.34 23.90 -18.28
C ASN A 28 -5.42 23.24 -19.16
N ASP A 29 -5.33 21.92 -19.38
CA ASP A 29 -6.32 21.13 -20.14
C ASP A 29 -7.40 20.48 -19.25
N GLY A 30 -7.46 20.84 -17.96
CA GLY A 30 -8.45 20.34 -17.01
C GLY A 30 -8.13 18.98 -16.37
N ARG A 31 -7.02 18.34 -16.75
CA ARG A 31 -6.56 17.09 -16.09
C ARG A 31 -5.82 17.37 -14.79
N TYR A 32 -5.72 16.36 -13.95
CA TYR A 32 -4.89 16.41 -12.73
C TYR A 32 -3.59 15.63 -12.92
N ASN A 33 -2.50 16.23 -12.47
CA ASN A 33 -1.26 15.52 -12.16
C ASN A 33 -1.18 15.32 -10.65
N LEU A 34 -0.46 14.29 -10.21
CA LEU A 34 -0.11 14.15 -8.81
C LEU A 34 0.97 15.19 -8.45
N SER A 35 0.82 15.89 -7.33
CA SER A 35 1.90 16.74 -6.81
C SER A 35 3.01 15.89 -6.18
N VAL A 36 4.12 16.50 -5.80
CA VAL A 36 5.17 15.80 -5.05
C VAL A 36 4.64 15.34 -3.69
N GLU A 37 3.84 16.16 -3.02
CA GLU A 37 3.24 15.84 -1.72
C GLU A 37 2.20 14.73 -1.84
N GLY A 38 1.40 14.73 -2.93
CA GLY A 38 0.49 13.63 -3.23
C GLY A 38 1.24 12.33 -3.51
N ALA A 39 2.35 12.41 -4.26
CA ALA A 39 3.20 11.26 -4.56
C ALA A 39 3.85 10.67 -3.30
N SER A 40 4.36 11.52 -2.39
CA SER A 40 4.86 11.12 -1.08
C SER A 40 3.77 10.51 -0.21
N TYR A 41 2.56 11.09 -0.18
CA TYR A 41 1.43 10.54 0.55
C TYR A 41 1.06 9.11 0.08
N PHE A 42 0.92 8.91 -1.23
CA PHE A 42 0.64 7.58 -1.78
C PHE A 42 1.81 6.60 -1.61
N ALA A 43 3.05 7.07 -1.68
CA ALA A 43 4.22 6.25 -1.38
C ALA A 43 4.17 5.70 0.05
N ASN A 44 3.87 6.56 1.03
CA ASN A 44 3.75 6.14 2.43
C ASN A 44 2.61 5.13 2.64
N LEU A 45 1.43 5.35 2.04
CA LEU A 45 0.34 4.38 2.11
C LEU A 45 0.73 3.02 1.52
N SER A 46 1.40 3.00 0.37
CA SER A 46 1.83 1.76 -0.27
C SER A 46 2.99 1.09 0.48
N LEU A 47 3.91 1.84 1.05
CA LEU A 47 4.98 1.31 1.91
C LEU A 47 4.42 0.69 3.18
N GLU A 48 3.49 1.39 3.84
CA GLU A 48 2.81 0.89 5.03
C GLU A 48 2.02 -0.38 4.71
N CYS A 49 1.28 -0.39 3.60
CA CYS A 49 0.54 -1.55 3.15
C CYS A 49 1.48 -2.72 2.89
N THR A 50 2.57 -2.53 2.16
CA THR A 50 3.46 -3.64 1.81
C THR A 50 4.33 -4.11 2.98
N GLY A 51 4.50 -3.32 4.05
CA GLY A 51 5.39 -3.65 5.16
C GLY A 51 4.76 -4.38 6.36
N LYS A 52 3.46 -4.65 6.36
CA LYS A 52 2.76 -5.27 7.51
C LYS A 52 2.80 -6.80 7.49
N SER A 53 2.67 -7.43 8.65
CA SER A 53 2.45 -8.89 8.71
C SER A 53 0.96 -9.24 8.83
N GLU A 54 0.14 -8.33 9.38
CA GLU A 54 -1.26 -8.54 9.74
C GLU A 54 -2.07 -7.23 9.69
N PRO A 55 -3.41 -7.28 9.59
CA PRO A 55 -4.23 -8.48 9.34
C PRO A 55 -4.31 -8.81 7.85
N HIS A 56 -4.38 -10.10 7.54
CA HIS A 56 -4.38 -10.57 6.16
C HIS A 56 -5.62 -11.43 5.83
N PHE A 57 -6.23 -11.25 4.66
CA PHE A 57 -7.50 -11.88 4.27
C PHE A 57 -7.47 -13.41 4.34
N ILE A 58 -6.30 -14.00 4.09
CA ILE A 58 -6.09 -15.44 4.18
C ILE A 58 -6.42 -16.01 5.56
N GLU A 59 -6.11 -15.29 6.63
CA GLU A 59 -6.45 -15.74 7.99
C GLU A 59 -7.96 -15.85 8.14
N ARG A 60 -8.72 -14.92 7.54
CA ARG A 60 -10.19 -14.98 7.55
C ARG A 60 -10.71 -16.19 6.80
N VAL A 61 -10.12 -16.53 5.65
CA VAL A 61 -10.48 -17.74 4.89
C VAL A 61 -10.16 -18.98 5.72
N TYR A 62 -8.95 -19.08 6.27
CA TYR A 62 -8.49 -20.21 7.06
C TYR A 62 -9.33 -20.41 8.33
N LYS A 63 -9.60 -19.35 9.10
CA LYS A 63 -10.40 -19.40 10.34
C LYS A 63 -11.86 -19.79 10.10
N LYS A 64 -12.41 -19.54 8.89
CA LYS A 64 -13.79 -19.88 8.51
C LYS A 64 -13.92 -21.14 7.64
N ARG A 65 -12.82 -21.87 7.39
CA ARG A 65 -12.77 -22.95 6.38
C ARG A 65 -13.76 -24.11 6.58
N TYR A 66 -14.22 -24.33 7.82
CA TYR A 66 -15.22 -25.36 8.14
C TYR A 66 -16.65 -24.82 8.22
N SER A 67 -16.85 -23.50 8.28
CA SER A 67 -18.16 -22.88 8.45
C SER A 67 -18.70 -22.23 7.17
N TRP A 68 -17.82 -21.79 6.27
CA TRP A 68 -18.24 -21.11 5.04
C TRP A 68 -17.26 -21.37 3.89
N LYS A 69 -17.79 -21.54 2.67
CA LYS A 69 -17.00 -21.61 1.43
C LYS A 69 -17.26 -20.38 0.58
N TYR A 70 -16.20 -19.79 0.06
CA TYR A 70 -16.28 -18.77 -0.98
C TYR A 70 -16.32 -19.50 -2.32
N VAL A 71 -17.47 -19.50 -2.99
CA VAL A 71 -17.66 -20.23 -4.24
C VAL A 71 -18.06 -19.29 -5.37
N ASP A 72 -17.68 -19.65 -6.59
CA ASP A 72 -18.19 -19.01 -7.79
C ASP A 72 -19.69 -19.23 -7.90
N THR A 73 -20.44 -18.16 -8.15
CA THR A 73 -21.91 -18.22 -8.15
C THR A 73 -22.49 -18.94 -9.36
N ILE A 74 -21.68 -19.18 -10.40
CA ILE A 74 -22.07 -19.84 -11.65
C ILE A 74 -21.63 -21.30 -11.63
N SER A 75 -20.34 -21.58 -11.43
CA SER A 75 -19.81 -22.96 -11.44
C SER A 75 -19.98 -23.68 -10.11
N GLY A 76 -20.12 -22.96 -9.00
CA GLY A 76 -20.12 -23.52 -7.65
C GLY A 76 -18.74 -23.97 -7.17
N GLU A 77 -17.69 -23.73 -7.96
CA GLU A 77 -16.32 -24.08 -7.61
C GLU A 77 -15.80 -23.18 -6.50
N ASP A 78 -14.97 -23.75 -5.64
CA ASP A 78 -14.34 -23.03 -4.56
C ASP A 78 -13.25 -22.09 -5.09
N TYR A 79 -13.23 -20.85 -4.61
CA TYR A 79 -12.22 -19.86 -4.99
C TYR A 79 -10.85 -20.12 -4.35
N TRP A 80 -10.77 -20.92 -3.28
CA TRP A 80 -9.52 -21.12 -2.53
C TRP A 80 -9.37 -22.56 -1.99
N PRO A 81 -9.44 -23.60 -2.84
CA PRO A 81 -9.46 -24.98 -2.41
C PRO A 81 -8.20 -25.40 -1.65
N SER A 82 -7.02 -24.98 -2.07
CA SER A 82 -5.73 -25.36 -1.47
C SER A 82 -5.46 -24.59 -0.18
N LEU A 83 -5.88 -23.33 -0.06
CA LEU A 83 -5.81 -22.60 1.22
C LEU A 83 -6.64 -23.26 2.33
N ARG A 84 -7.76 -23.90 1.99
CA ARG A 84 -8.59 -24.63 2.96
C ARG A 84 -8.05 -26.01 3.32
N SER A 85 -7.22 -26.61 2.46
CA SER A 85 -6.64 -27.93 2.70
C SER A 85 -5.38 -27.89 3.56
N LEU A 86 -4.83 -26.71 3.84
CA LEU A 86 -3.67 -26.54 4.72
C LEU A 86 -3.98 -27.06 6.14
N ASP A 87 -3.05 -27.85 6.69
CA ASP A 87 -3.15 -28.40 8.04
C ASP A 87 -2.87 -27.35 9.14
N LYS A 88 -2.08 -26.33 8.80
CA LYS A 88 -1.66 -25.25 9.70
C LYS A 88 -2.09 -23.91 9.12
N GLU A 89 -2.40 -22.96 10.01
CA GLU A 89 -2.69 -21.58 9.61
C GLU A 89 -1.50 -21.01 8.82
N PRO A 90 -1.73 -20.60 7.57
CA PRO A 90 -0.65 -20.04 6.76
C PRO A 90 -0.24 -18.65 7.25
N SER A 91 1.05 -18.35 7.14
CA SER A 91 1.53 -16.97 7.21
C SER A 91 1.60 -16.38 5.80
N PRO A 92 1.11 -15.15 5.57
CA PRO A 92 1.22 -14.47 4.28
C PRO A 92 2.66 -14.35 3.79
N GLU A 93 3.61 -14.13 4.70
CA GLU A 93 5.05 -14.04 4.39
C GLU A 93 5.62 -15.36 3.89
N VAL A 94 5.03 -16.50 4.29
CA VAL A 94 5.47 -17.82 3.86
C VAL A 94 4.85 -18.19 2.51
N LEU A 95 3.57 -17.90 2.32
CA LEU A 95 2.87 -18.24 1.08
C LEU A 95 3.28 -17.30 -0.07
N TRP A 96 3.35 -16.00 0.22
CA TRP A 96 3.56 -14.96 -0.79
C TRP A 96 4.67 -13.98 -0.36
N PRO A 97 5.92 -14.47 -0.25
CA PRO A 97 7.03 -13.69 0.30
C PRO A 97 7.37 -12.41 -0.48
N SER A 98 6.99 -12.27 -1.75
CA SER A 98 7.15 -11.00 -2.49
C SER A 98 5.95 -10.07 -2.29
N PHE A 99 4.74 -10.64 -2.20
CA PHE A 99 3.47 -9.92 -2.21
C PHE A 99 2.63 -10.14 -0.94
N TYR A 100 3.26 -10.00 0.23
CA TYR A 100 2.58 -9.89 1.52
C TYR A 100 2.43 -8.42 1.94
N GLY A 101 1.93 -8.14 3.15
CA GLY A 101 1.76 -6.77 3.65
C GLY A 101 0.32 -6.31 3.69
N CYS A 102 -0.29 -6.36 2.52
CA CYS A 102 -1.59 -5.74 2.30
C CYS A 102 -2.73 -6.66 2.73
N PHE A 103 -3.97 -6.17 2.56
CA PHE A 103 -5.16 -6.93 2.88
C PHE A 103 -5.18 -8.32 2.23
N ASP A 104 -4.75 -8.43 0.97
CA ASP A 104 -4.56 -9.68 0.25
C ASP A 104 -3.38 -9.57 -0.74
N TRP A 105 -3.05 -10.69 -1.39
CA TRP A 105 -2.00 -10.80 -2.40
C TRP A 105 -2.18 -9.76 -3.51
N HIS A 106 -3.41 -9.66 -4.03
CA HIS A 106 -3.75 -8.78 -5.15
C HIS A 106 -3.53 -7.31 -4.81
N SER A 107 -3.96 -6.90 -3.61
CA SER A 107 -3.71 -5.57 -3.07
C SER A 107 -2.21 -5.30 -2.90
N SER A 108 -1.43 -6.30 -2.49
CA SER A 108 0.02 -6.17 -2.40
C SER A 108 0.67 -5.98 -3.76
N VAL A 109 0.27 -6.74 -4.79
CA VAL A 109 0.73 -6.56 -6.18
C VAL A 109 0.46 -5.12 -6.65
N HIS A 110 -0.75 -4.62 -6.43
CA HIS A 110 -1.12 -3.25 -6.82
C HIS A 110 -0.28 -2.18 -6.10
N ASN A 111 -0.01 -2.35 -4.80
CA ASN A 111 0.81 -1.41 -4.06
C ASN A 111 2.28 -1.47 -4.48
N HIS A 112 2.85 -2.65 -4.75
CA HIS A 112 4.20 -2.76 -5.32
C HIS A 112 4.29 -2.08 -6.70
N TRP A 113 3.27 -2.23 -7.54
CA TRP A 113 3.23 -1.53 -8.83
C TRP A 113 3.10 -0.02 -8.68
N CYS A 114 2.28 0.44 -7.73
CA CYS A 114 2.17 1.85 -7.37
C CYS A 114 3.54 2.42 -6.99
N LEU A 115 4.27 1.74 -6.11
CA LEU A 115 5.63 2.09 -5.69
C LEU A 115 6.62 2.20 -6.87
N VAL A 116 6.63 1.22 -7.78
CA VAL A 116 7.45 1.27 -8.99
C VAL A 116 7.09 2.47 -9.86
N LYS A 117 5.79 2.71 -10.06
CA LYS A 117 5.30 3.85 -10.86
C LYS A 117 5.71 5.18 -10.23
N LEU A 118 5.56 5.33 -8.92
CA LEU A 118 5.95 6.53 -8.18
C LEU A 118 7.45 6.79 -8.29
N LEU A 119 8.31 5.77 -8.12
CA LEU A 119 9.76 5.93 -8.32
C LEU A 119 10.14 6.37 -9.74
N LYS A 120 9.41 5.88 -10.76
CA LYS A 120 9.67 6.27 -12.15
C LYS A 120 9.21 7.70 -12.46
N SER A 121 8.10 8.13 -11.87
CA SER A 121 7.52 9.45 -12.11
C SER A 121 8.09 10.55 -11.20
N TYR A 122 8.48 10.19 -9.98
CA TYR A 122 8.98 11.09 -8.94
C TYR A 122 10.25 10.48 -8.31
N PRO A 123 11.38 10.46 -9.05
CA PRO A 123 12.59 9.73 -8.64
C PRO A 123 13.26 10.26 -7.37
N ASN A 124 12.95 11.50 -6.98
CA ASN A 124 13.55 12.20 -5.84
C ASN A 124 12.56 12.37 -4.68
N LEU A 125 11.55 11.50 -4.56
CA LEU A 125 10.67 11.50 -3.39
C LEU A 125 11.48 11.28 -2.10
N PRO A 126 11.06 11.87 -0.96
CA PRO A 126 11.67 11.57 0.33
C PRO A 126 11.70 10.07 0.64
N GLU A 127 10.69 9.33 0.19
CA GLU A 127 10.55 7.89 0.42
C GLU A 127 11.35 7.03 -0.59
N ALA A 128 12.00 7.61 -1.59
CA ALA A 128 12.55 6.87 -2.73
C ALA A 128 13.48 5.71 -2.30
N ASP A 129 14.33 5.93 -1.29
CA ASP A 129 15.22 4.90 -0.77
C ASP A 129 14.46 3.78 -0.04
N ALA A 130 13.45 4.13 0.76
CA ALA A 130 12.58 3.15 1.41
C ALA A 130 11.80 2.31 0.39
N ILE A 131 11.33 2.94 -0.71
CA ILE A 131 10.70 2.22 -1.81
C ILE A 131 11.68 1.23 -2.45
N ARG A 132 12.90 1.66 -2.76
CA ARG A 132 13.93 0.79 -3.34
C ARG A 132 14.27 -0.36 -2.42
N GLU A 133 14.40 -0.12 -1.12
CA GLU A 133 14.65 -1.14 -0.12
C GLU A 133 13.51 -2.15 -0.07
N ARG A 134 12.25 -1.69 -0.02
CA ARG A 134 11.08 -2.56 -0.02
C ARG A 134 11.05 -3.43 -1.28
N LEU A 135 11.19 -2.85 -2.47
CA LEU A 135 11.21 -3.58 -3.73
C LEU A 135 12.38 -4.59 -3.79
N LYS A 136 13.57 -4.20 -3.31
CA LYS A 136 14.73 -5.10 -3.22
C LYS A 136 14.49 -6.28 -2.30
N ASN A 137 13.79 -6.06 -1.19
CA ASN A 137 13.44 -7.12 -0.25
C ASN A 137 12.35 -8.04 -0.80
N SER A 138 11.30 -7.50 -1.40
CA SER A 138 10.22 -8.27 -1.99
C SER A 138 10.70 -9.14 -3.15
N PHE A 139 11.50 -8.58 -4.06
CA PHE A 139 11.93 -9.26 -5.30
C PHE A 139 13.29 -9.94 -5.20
N LYS A 140 13.62 -10.47 -4.02
CA LYS A 140 14.73 -11.42 -3.88
C LYS A 140 14.43 -12.67 -4.70
N SER A 141 15.47 -13.27 -5.28
CA SER A 141 15.34 -14.50 -6.08
C SER A 141 14.60 -15.60 -5.32
N GLU A 142 14.92 -15.77 -4.04
CA GLU A 142 14.37 -16.83 -3.20
C GLU A 142 12.86 -16.64 -2.98
N ASN A 143 12.40 -15.38 -2.83
CA ASN A 143 10.99 -15.06 -2.66
C ASN A 143 10.20 -15.36 -3.93
N ILE A 144 10.72 -14.95 -5.09
CA ILE A 144 10.06 -15.19 -6.38
C ILE A 144 9.99 -16.69 -6.68
N THR A 145 11.05 -17.45 -6.39
CA THR A 145 11.03 -18.91 -6.54
C THR A 145 9.97 -19.54 -5.63
N ALA A 146 9.90 -19.15 -4.35
CA ALA A 146 8.90 -19.69 -3.43
C ALA A 146 7.46 -19.36 -3.87
N GLU A 147 7.20 -18.13 -4.34
CA GLU A 147 5.87 -17.76 -4.87
C GLU A 147 5.51 -18.58 -6.12
N LEU A 148 6.46 -18.75 -7.03
CA LEU A 148 6.25 -19.53 -8.25
C LEU A 148 5.94 -21.00 -7.91
N ASP A 149 6.72 -21.60 -7.01
CA ASP A 149 6.51 -22.97 -6.56
C ASP A 149 5.13 -23.13 -5.92
N PHE A 150 4.69 -22.17 -5.11
CA PHE A 150 3.36 -22.22 -4.51
C PHE A 150 2.26 -22.15 -5.57
N VAL A 151 2.32 -21.19 -6.49
CA VAL A 151 1.30 -20.99 -7.53
C VAL A 151 1.22 -22.19 -8.48
N GLN A 152 2.37 -22.75 -8.90
CA GLN A 152 2.40 -23.90 -9.80
C GLN A 152 1.77 -25.16 -9.22
N ASN A 153 1.89 -25.35 -7.89
CA ASN A 153 1.35 -26.52 -7.21
C ASN A 153 -0.09 -26.31 -6.69
N ASN A 154 -0.61 -25.08 -6.71
CA ASN A 154 -1.89 -24.70 -6.12
C ASN A 154 -2.65 -23.73 -7.04
N GLU A 155 -2.72 -24.03 -8.35
CA GLU A 155 -3.55 -23.25 -9.27
C GLU A 155 -4.97 -23.12 -8.72
N PHE A 156 -5.54 -21.91 -8.83
CA PHE A 156 -6.83 -21.51 -8.22
C PHE A 156 -6.83 -21.35 -6.70
N GLY A 157 -5.65 -21.35 -6.07
CA GLY A 157 -5.48 -21.03 -4.66
C GLY A 157 -5.40 -22.26 -3.78
#